data_AF-A0A844MME6-F1
#
_entry.id   AF-A0A844MME6-F1
#
_cell.length_a   1.000
_cell.length_b   1.000
_cell.length_c   1.000
_cell.angle_alpha   90.00
_cell.angle_beta   90.00
_cell.angle_gamma   90.00
#
_symmetry.space_group_name_H-M   'P 1'
#
loop_
_entity.id
_entity.type
_entity.pdbx_description
1 polymer ?
#
loop_
_entity_poly.entity_id
_entity_poly.type
_entity_poly.pdbx_seq_one_letter_code
_entity_poly.pdbx_strand_id
1 'polypeptide(L)' 'MKWRVILEQDPETGDWSAWCPELPGCTSAGETEEEALDNVKEAIELYLQPDAIELAPGAITKEVILS' A
#
# COMPACT_ATOMS: atom_id res chain seq x y z
N MET A 1 11.85 -3.17 -5.30
CA MET A 1 10.81 -3.19 -6.35
C MET A 1 10.47 -1.75 -6.73
N LYS A 2 9.84 -1.52 -7.90
CA LYS A 2 9.26 -0.23 -8.25
C LYS A 2 7.74 -0.42 -8.31
N TRP A 3 7.01 0.49 -7.69
CA TRP A 3 5.55 0.45 -7.62
C TRP A 3 4.97 1.60 -8.42
N ARG A 4 3.82 1.37 -9.05
CA ARG A 4 3.06 2.47 -9.65
C ARG A 4 2.17 3.05 -8.55
N VAL A 5 2.05 4.37 -8.55
CA VAL A 5 1.15 5.11 -7.66
C VAL A 5 0.33 6.02 -8.55
N ILE A 6 -0.98 6.02 -8.33
CA ILE A 6 -1.92 6.94 -8.96
C ILE A 6 -2.25 8.02 -7.95
N LEU A 7 -2.19 9.28 -8.39
CA LEU A 7 -2.48 10.47 -7.60
C LEU A 7 -3.69 11.17 -8.23
N GLU A 8 -4.72 11.43 -7.43
CA GLU A 8 -5.96 12.08 -7.88
C GLU A 8 -6.31 13.19 -6.89
N GLN A 9 -6.39 14.43 -7.39
CA GLN A 9 -6.79 15.57 -6.58
C GLN A 9 -8.31 15.61 -6.42
N ASP A 10 -8.76 15.78 -5.19
CA ASP A 10 -10.16 15.98 -4.86
C ASP A 10 -10.60 17.40 -5.29
N PRO A 11 -11.62 17.54 -6.14
CA PRO A 11 -12.05 18.85 -6.64
C PRO A 11 -12.84 19.67 -5.60
N GLU A 12 -13.35 19.05 -4.53
CA GLU A 12 -14.13 19.72 -3.47
C GLU A 12 -13.23 20.22 -2.34
N THR A 13 -12.26 19.39 -1.90
CA THR A 13 -11.36 19.75 -0.79
C THR A 13 -10.01 20.31 -1.26
N GLY A 14 -9.56 19.93 -2.46
CA GLY A 14 -8.23 20.25 -2.99
C GLY A 14 -7.13 19.28 -2.53
N ASP A 15 -7.46 18.32 -1.66
CA ASP A 15 -6.52 17.31 -1.16
C ASP A 15 -6.16 16.29 -2.24
N TRP A 16 -5.12 15.52 -1.99
CA TRP A 16 -4.63 14.46 -2.88
C TRP A 16 -4.92 13.09 -2.30
N SER A 17 -5.51 12.22 -3.12
CA SER A 17 -5.59 10.79 -2.84
C SER A 17 -4.50 10.05 -3.62
N ALA A 18 -3.95 8.99 -3.01
CA ALA A 18 -2.87 8.19 -3.58
C ALA A 18 -3.15 6.70 -3.41
N TRP A 19 -2.94 5.89 -4.45
CA TRP A 19 -3.16 4.45 -4.36
C TRP A 19 -2.27 3.63 -5.31
N CYS A 20 -1.97 2.38 -4.93
CA CYS A 20 -1.12 1.47 -5.70
C CYS A 20 -1.96 0.36 -6.38
N PRO A 21 -2.02 0.29 -7.72
CA PRO A 21 -2.83 -0.73 -8.42
C PRO A 21 -2.30 -2.15 -8.22
N GLU A 22 -1.01 -2.32 -7.93
CA GLU A 22 -0.42 -3.64 -7.65
C GLU A 22 -0.74 -4.17 -6.24
N LEU A 23 -1.12 -3.28 -5.32
CA LEU A 23 -1.40 -3.61 -3.92
C LEU A 23 -2.81 -3.13 -3.55
N PRO A 24 -3.86 -3.90 -3.92
CA PRO A 24 -5.24 -3.54 -3.62
C PRO A 24 -5.44 -3.29 -2.12
N GLY A 25 -6.00 -2.12 -1.78
CA GLY A 25 -6.20 -1.68 -0.39
C GLY A 25 -5.05 -0.83 0.17
N CYS A 26 -3.93 -0.70 -0.55
CA CYS A 26 -2.88 0.24 -0.19
C CYS A 26 -3.22 1.63 -0.76
N THR A 27 -3.85 2.44 0.08
CA THR A 27 -4.32 3.80 -0.25
C THR A 27 -3.92 4.78 0.84
N SER A 28 -3.65 6.02 0.48
CA SER A 28 -3.40 7.10 1.41
C SER A 28 -3.88 8.44 0.84
N ALA A 29 -3.73 9.53 1.60
CA ALA A 29 -4.07 10.88 1.18
C ALA A 29 -3.16 11.92 1.84
N GLY A 30 -3.15 13.15 1.34
CA GLY A 30 -2.42 14.29 1.91
C GLY A 30 -2.93 15.61 1.35
N GLU A 31 -2.67 16.72 2.02
CA GLU A 31 -3.09 18.06 1.58
C GLU A 31 -2.29 18.51 0.34
N THR A 32 -1.11 17.91 0.12
CA THR A 32 -0.25 18.15 -1.04
C THR A 32 0.09 16.87 -1.81
N GLU A 33 0.47 17.01 -3.08
CA GLU A 33 0.92 15.88 -3.91
C GLU A 33 2.11 15.16 -3.27
N GLU A 34 3.06 15.91 -2.70
CA GLU A 34 4.25 15.36 -2.02
C GLU A 34 3.87 14.58 -0.77
N GLU A 35 2.98 15.13 0.06
CA GLU A 35 2.49 14.47 1.26
C GLU A 35 1.73 13.18 0.94
N ALA A 36 0.80 13.20 -0.03
CA ALA A 36 0.08 12.00 -0.43
C ALA A 36 1.03 10.93 -0.98
N LEU A 37 2.08 11.35 -1.70
CA LEU A 37 3.11 10.47 -2.22
C LEU A 37 4.00 9.87 -1.11
N ASP A 38 4.32 10.63 -0.06
CA ASP A 38 5.07 10.13 1.08
C ASP A 38 4.22 9.18 1.94
N ASN A 39 2.96 9.55 2.20
CA ASN A 39 2.05 8.72 2.99
C ASN A 39 1.73 7.39 2.30
N VAL A 40 1.61 7.34 0.97
CA VAL A 40 1.40 6.06 0.26
C VAL A 40 2.68 5.21 0.22
N LYS A 41 3.88 5.81 0.25
CA LYS A 41 5.13 5.03 0.41
C LYS A 41 5.13 4.32 1.76
N GLU A 42 4.79 5.03 2.83
CA GLU A 42 4.67 4.42 4.16
C GLU A 42 3.62 3.31 4.19
N ALA A 43 2.46 3.52 3.55
CA ALA A 43 1.43 2.49 3.44
C ALA A 43 1.92 1.24 2.70
N ILE A 44 2.70 1.40 1.63
CA ILE A 44 3.31 0.29 0.88
C ILE A 44 4.34 -0.43 1.74
N GLU A 45 5.19 0.30 2.46
CA GLU A 45 6.18 -0.27 3.36
C GLU A 45 5.52 -1.10 4.45
N LEU A 46 4.47 -0.56 5.10
CA LEU A 46 3.68 -1.28 6.10
C LEU A 46 3.01 -2.51 5.51
N TYR A 47 2.42 -2.42 4.32
CA TYR A 47 1.76 -3.56 3.67
C TYR A 47 2.72 -4.73 3.41
N LEU A 48 3.99 -4.44 3.11
CA LEU A 48 5.01 -5.45 2.82
C LEU A 48 5.72 -5.97 4.08
N GLN A 49 5.47 -5.39 5.25
CA GLN A 49 6.08 -5.86 6.48
C GLN A 49 5.51 -7.24 6.87
N PRO A 50 6.39 -8.19 7.23
CA PRO A 50 5.95 -9.51 7.69
C PRO A 50 5.32 -9.39 9.07
N ASP A 51 4.09 -9.89 9.22
CA ASP A 51 3.43 -10.01 10.51
C ASP A 51 3.45 -11.45 11.03
N ALA A 52 3.59 -11.59 12.36
CA ALA A 52 3.46 -12.88 13.02
C ALA A 52 1.98 -13.28 13.05
N ILE A 53 1.62 -14.30 12.27
CA ILE A 53 0.26 -14.83 12.24
C ILE A 53 0.15 -16.12 13.06
N GLU A 54 -0.88 -16.22 13.89
CA GLU A 54 -1.28 -17.49 14.48
C GLU A 54 -1.98 -18.35 13.43
N LEU A 55 -1.44 -19.54 13.19
CA LEU A 55 -2.00 -20.47 12.25
C LEU A 55 -3.00 -21.39 12.94
N ALA A 56 -4.11 -21.68 12.26
CA ALA A 56 -5.05 -22.70 12.71
C ALA A 56 -4.34 -24.08 12.80
N PRO A 57 -4.72 -24.95 13.75
CA PRO A 57 -4.12 -26.28 13.88
C PRO A 57 -4.15 -27.06 12.56
N GLY A 58 -2.99 -27.57 12.14
CA GLY A 58 -2.83 -28.34 10.91
C GLY A 58 -2.60 -27.53 9.64
N ALA A 59 -2.56 -26.19 9.72
CA ALA A 59 -2.14 -25.36 8.58
C ALA A 59 -0.65 -25.58 8.24
N ILE A 60 -0.31 -25.42 6.96
CA ILE A 60 1.04 -25.64 6.42
C ILE A 60 1.49 -24.37 5.70
N THR A 61 2.67 -23.86 6.05
CA THR A 61 3.31 -22.74 5.34
C THR A 61 4.23 -23.28 4.24
N LYS A 62 4.21 -22.64 3.07
CA LYS A 62 5.16 -22.90 1.98
C LYS A 62 5.64 -21.60 1.38
N GLU A 63 6.92 -21.52 1.07
CA GLU A 63 7.50 -20.41 0.33
C GLU A 63 7.28 -20.62 -1.17
N VAL A 64 6.93 -19.55 -1.89
CA VAL A 64 6.75 -19.55 -3.35
C VAL A 64 7.59 -18.41 -3.91
N ILE A 65 8.43 -18.74 -4.90
CA ILE A 65 9.25 -17.78 -5.63
C ILE A 65 8.63 -17.64 -7.02
N LEU A 66 8.36 -16.40 -7.41
CA LEU A 66 7.93 -16.05 -8.77
C LEU A 66 9.19 -15.72 -9.60
N SER A 67 9.34 -16.39 -10.74
CA SER A 67 10.43 -16.18 -11.71
C SER A 67 10.04 -15.17 -12.78
#